data_AF-V5GUF4-F1
#
_entry.id   AF-V5GUF4-F1
#
_cell.length_a   1.000
_cell.length_b   1.000
_cell.length_c   1.000
_cell.angle_alpha   90.00
_cell.angle_beta   90.00
_cell.angle_gamma   90.00
#
_symmetry.space_group_name_H-M   'P 1'
#
loop_
_entity.id
_entity.type
_entity.pdbx_description
1 polymer ?
#
loop_
_entity_poly.entity_id
_entity_poly.type
_entity_poly.pdbx_seq_one_letter_code
_entity_poly.pdbx_strand_id
1 'polypeptide(L)'
;AMEYCEQDLASLLDNMQAPFTESQVKCIMLQVLRGLRYLHHNFVVHRDLKVSNLLMTDKGCVKIADFGLARWFGVPLKPMTPHVVTLWYRAPELLLQAPTQTTSVDMWAAGCILGELLGHKPLLPGRSEIQQLELIVDLLGTPSDAIWPGFSELPALQNYSLK
;
A
#
# COMPACT_ATOMS: atom_id res chain seq x y z
N ALA A 1 26.46 0.19 -6.20
CA ALA A 1 25.73 -0.90 -6.85
C ALA A 1 24.62 -1.36 -5.89
N MET A 2 23.40 -1.57 -6.37
CA MET A 2 22.33 -2.16 -5.55
C MET A 2 22.63 -3.65 -5.32
N GLU A 3 22.27 -4.15 -4.14
CA GLU A 3 22.38 -5.58 -3.79
C GLU A 3 21.40 -6.40 -4.63
N TYR A 4 21.83 -7.54 -5.15
CA TYR A 4 20.97 -8.44 -5.92
C TYR A 4 19.97 -9.15 -4.98
N CYS A 5 18.69 -9.16 -5.36
CA CYS A 5 17.68 -9.99 -4.72
C CYS A 5 17.10 -10.92 -5.77
N GLU A 6 16.89 -12.19 -5.40
CA GLU A 6 16.56 -13.25 -6.33
C GLU A 6 15.15 -13.10 -6.89
N GLN A 7 14.18 -12.69 -6.05
CA GLN A 7 12.76 -12.61 -6.43
C GLN A 7 12.05 -11.50 -5.65
N ASP A 8 11.05 -10.90 -6.28
CA ASP A 8 10.04 -10.09 -5.59
C ASP A 8 8.95 -10.99 -4.97
N LEU A 9 8.26 -10.49 -3.95
CA LEU A 9 7.22 -11.26 -3.25
C LEU A 9 6.03 -11.60 -4.14
N ALA A 10 5.71 -10.83 -5.19
CA ALA A 10 4.63 -11.18 -6.10
C ALA A 10 4.97 -12.46 -6.87
N SER A 11 6.17 -12.49 -7.45
CA SER A 11 6.70 -13.67 -8.15
C SER A 11 6.78 -14.90 -7.24
N LEU A 12 7.14 -14.72 -5.96
CA LEU A 12 7.13 -15.82 -4.98
C LEU A 12 5.71 -16.34 -4.72
N LEU A 13 4.74 -15.45 -4.49
CA LEU A 13 3.35 -15.82 -4.23
C LEU A 13 2.73 -16.59 -5.41
N ASP A 14 3.03 -16.20 -6.65
CA ASP A 14 2.51 -16.85 -7.87
C ASP A 14 3.08 -18.25 -8.10
N ASN A 15 4.31 -18.53 -7.66
CA ASN A 15 5.03 -19.78 -7.95
C ASN A 15 5.08 -20.77 -6.77
N MET A 16 4.59 -20.38 -5.59
CA MET A 16 4.61 -21.23 -4.41
C MET A 16 3.57 -22.35 -4.46
N GLN A 17 4.00 -23.59 -4.22
CA GLN A 17 3.08 -24.74 -4.14
C GLN A 17 2.16 -24.69 -2.91
N ALA A 18 2.63 -24.08 -1.83
CA ALA A 18 1.90 -23.93 -0.59
C ALA A 18 2.03 -22.48 -0.11
N PRO A 19 0.97 -21.93 0.47
CA PRO A 19 0.99 -20.58 1.00
C PRO A 19 1.97 -20.36 2.17
N PHE A 20 2.38 -19.12 2.42
CA PHE A 20 3.17 -18.78 3.61
C PHE A 20 2.39 -19.13 4.89
N THR A 21 3.07 -19.76 5.85
CA THR A 21 2.53 -19.94 7.20
C THR A 21 2.39 -18.59 7.92
N GLU A 22 1.48 -18.48 8.88
CA GLU A 22 1.31 -17.26 9.69
C GLU A 22 2.62 -16.80 10.34
N SER A 23 3.47 -17.73 10.76
CA SER A 23 4.81 -17.44 11.31
C SER A 23 5.74 -16.80 10.28
N GLN A 24 5.71 -17.26 9.03
CA GLN A 24 6.47 -16.65 7.93
C GLN A 24 5.91 -15.26 7.59
N VAL A 25 4.57 -15.12 7.49
CA VAL A 25 3.92 -13.82 7.25
C VAL A 25 4.30 -12.82 8.35
N LYS A 26 4.29 -13.24 9.62
CA LYS A 26 4.73 -12.42 10.75
C LYS A 26 6.18 -11.98 10.60
N CYS A 27 7.08 -12.87 10.19
CA CYS A 27 8.49 -12.55 9.96
C CYS A 27 8.66 -11.53 8.83
N ILE A 28 7.98 -11.73 7.71
CA ILE A 28 7.99 -10.83 6.55
C ILE A 28 7.50 -9.44 6.96
N MET A 29 6.32 -9.36 7.59
CA MET A 29 5.73 -8.09 7.98
C MET A 29 6.55 -7.34 9.04
N LEU A 30 7.20 -8.06 9.95
CA LEU A 30 8.11 -7.43 10.91
C LEU A 30 9.29 -6.74 10.21
N GLN A 31 9.84 -7.34 9.15
CA GLN A 31 10.91 -6.74 8.36
C GLN A 31 10.41 -5.54 7.55
N VAL A 32 9.24 -5.64 6.90
CA VAL A 32 8.60 -4.53 6.17
C VAL A 32 8.37 -3.33 7.09
N LEU A 33 7.77 -3.54 8.26
CA LEU A 33 7.48 -2.47 9.22
C LEU A 33 8.76 -1.83 9.79
N ARG A 34 9.84 -2.61 9.98
CA ARG A 34 11.16 -2.08 10.35
C ARG A 34 11.74 -1.19 9.25
N GLY A 35 11.60 -1.59 7.98
CA GLY A 35 11.98 -0.80 6.83
C GLY A 35 11.19 0.51 6.73
N LEU A 36 9.86 0.44 6.83
CA LEU A 36 8.99 1.62 6.83
C LEU A 36 9.32 2.58 7.98
N ARG A 37 9.52 2.07 9.20
CA ARG A 37 9.95 2.89 10.33
C ARG A 37 11.25 3.65 10.03
N TYR A 38 12.22 2.99 9.40
CA TYR A 38 13.47 3.65 9.01
C TYR A 38 13.22 4.75 7.96
N LEU A 39 12.43 4.47 6.93
CA LEU A 39 12.09 5.46 5.89
C LEU A 39 11.36 6.67 6.49
N HIS A 40 10.32 6.42 7.29
CA HIS A 40 9.50 7.45 7.91
C HIS A 40 10.29 8.30 8.91
N HIS A 41 11.22 7.70 9.67
CA HIS A 41 12.14 8.43 10.54
C HIS A 41 13.07 9.38 9.76
N ASN A 42 13.42 9.00 8.54
CA ASN A 42 14.20 9.83 7.62
C ASN A 42 13.31 10.67 6.70
N PHE A 43 12.04 10.92 7.07
CA PHE A 43 11.10 11.75 6.31
C PHE A 43 10.82 11.29 4.87
N VAL A 44 11.08 10.02 4.54
CA VAL A 44 10.81 9.42 3.23
C VAL A 44 9.48 8.67 3.29
N VAL A 45 8.55 9.01 2.39
CA VAL A 45 7.31 8.25 2.16
C VAL A 45 7.46 7.48 0.86
N HIS A 46 7.17 6.17 0.88
CA HIS A 46 7.37 5.28 -0.26
C HIS A 46 6.34 5.51 -1.37
N ARG A 47 5.05 5.59 -1.00
CA ARG A 47 3.87 5.91 -1.84
C ARG A 47 3.48 4.89 -2.91
N ASP A 48 4.33 3.91 -3.20
CA ASP A 48 4.02 2.79 -4.11
C ASP A 48 4.40 1.45 -3.48
N LEU A 49 4.06 1.25 -2.21
CA LEU A 49 4.36 0.00 -1.52
C LEU A 49 3.38 -1.09 -2.01
N LYS A 50 3.92 -2.21 -2.50
CA LYS A 50 3.18 -3.36 -3.03
C LYS A 50 4.05 -4.61 -2.97
N VAL A 51 3.46 -5.80 -3.09
CA VAL A 51 4.21 -7.08 -3.01
C VAL A 51 5.34 -7.18 -4.05
N SER A 52 5.17 -6.63 -5.26
CA SER A 52 6.24 -6.62 -6.27
C SER A 52 7.39 -5.65 -5.98
N ASN A 53 7.21 -4.73 -5.03
CA ASN A 53 8.24 -3.81 -4.56
C ASN A 53 8.90 -4.30 -3.25
N LEU A 54 8.56 -5.52 -2.81
CA LEU A 54 9.21 -6.18 -1.69
C LEU A 54 10.07 -7.32 -2.22
N LEU A 55 11.39 -7.16 -2.11
CA LEU A 55 12.35 -8.16 -2.56
C LEU A 55 12.71 -9.08 -1.41
N MET A 56 12.92 -10.37 -1.71
CA MET A 56 13.37 -11.37 -0.75
C MET A 56 14.70 -11.97 -1.20
N THR A 57 15.64 -12.10 -0.27
CA THR A 57 16.90 -12.83 -0.50
C THR A 57 16.72 -14.32 -0.21
N ASP A 58 17.63 -15.15 -0.71
CA ASP A 58 17.80 -16.58 -0.36
C ASP A 58 17.80 -16.87 1.16
N LYS A 59 18.33 -15.93 1.95
CA LYS A 59 18.36 -15.97 3.42
C LYS A 59 17.06 -15.52 4.11
N GLY A 60 16.00 -15.23 3.35
CA GLY A 60 14.71 -14.76 3.89
C GLY A 60 14.72 -13.30 4.39
N CYS A 61 15.69 -12.49 3.96
CA CYS A 61 15.71 -11.06 4.27
C CYS A 61 14.81 -10.30 3.30
N VAL A 62 13.92 -9.45 3.83
CA VAL A 62 13.00 -8.62 3.04
C VAL A 62 13.56 -7.21 2.90
N LYS A 63 13.58 -6.69 1.66
CA LYS A 63 14.04 -5.33 1.34
C LYS A 63 12.95 -4.59 0.57
N ILE A 64 12.71 -3.33 0.97
CA ILE A 64 11.81 -2.43 0.25
C ILE A 64 12.58 -1.85 -0.94
N ALA A 65 11.99 -1.93 -2.12
CA ALA A 65 12.58 -1.49 -3.38
C ALA A 65 11.63 -0.56 -4.15
N ASP A 66 12.15 0.01 -5.25
CA ASP A 66 11.46 0.96 -6.13
C ASP A 66 10.96 2.24 -5.45
N PHE A 67 11.92 3.13 -5.18
CA PHE A 67 11.68 4.48 -4.67
C PHE A 67 11.35 5.48 -5.78
N GLY A 68 10.96 5.04 -6.99
CA GLY A 68 10.70 5.92 -8.14
C GLY A 68 9.61 6.97 -7.89
N LEU A 69 8.72 6.71 -6.94
CA LEU A 69 7.63 7.58 -6.52
C LEU A 69 7.81 8.13 -5.09
N ALA A 70 8.90 7.75 -4.42
CA ALA A 70 9.17 8.14 -3.06
C ALA A 70 9.49 9.64 -2.95
N ARG A 71 9.06 10.26 -1.86
CA ARG A 71 9.25 11.70 -1.64
C ARG A 71 9.53 12.04 -0.18
N TRP A 72 10.23 13.15 -0.01
CA TRP A 72 10.35 13.83 1.27
C TRP A 72 8.99 14.40 1.70
N PHE A 73 8.71 14.32 3.00
CA PHE A 73 7.53 14.92 3.61
C PHE A 73 7.41 16.41 3.27
N GLY A 74 6.21 16.89 2.91
CA GLY A 74 5.94 18.32 2.67
C GLY A 74 6.21 18.86 1.27
N VAL A 75 6.59 18.03 0.29
CA VAL A 75 6.76 18.46 -1.12
C VAL A 75 5.43 18.34 -1.88
N PRO A 76 4.91 19.43 -2.50
CA PRO A 76 3.65 19.39 -3.23
C PRO A 76 3.65 18.38 -4.39
N LEU A 77 2.49 17.79 -4.65
CA LEU A 77 2.29 16.80 -5.70
C LEU A 77 2.65 17.39 -7.07
N LYS A 78 3.51 16.69 -7.83
CA LYS A 78 3.43 16.81 -9.29
C LYS A 78 2.35 15.83 -9.75
N PRO A 79 1.52 16.17 -10.74
CA PRO A 79 0.61 15.23 -11.35
C PRO A 79 1.39 13.98 -11.76
N MET A 80 1.00 12.82 -11.24
CA MET A 80 1.52 11.56 -11.75
C MET A 80 0.93 11.34 -13.14
N THR A 81 1.76 10.95 -14.10
CA THR A 81 1.27 10.50 -15.41
C THR A 81 0.37 9.28 -15.21
N PRO A 82 -0.76 9.17 -15.95
CA PRO A 82 -1.66 8.03 -15.89
C PRO A 82 -1.04 6.85 -16.63
N HIS A 83 0.03 6.27 -16.04
CA HIS A 83 0.36 4.89 -16.32
C HIS A 83 -0.63 4.02 -15.56
N VAL A 84 -0.89 2.81 -16.05
CA VAL A 84 -1.75 1.83 -15.39
C VAL A 84 -1.11 1.46 -14.04
N VAL A 85 -1.44 2.21 -12.99
CA VAL A 85 -0.94 1.99 -11.62
C VAL A 85 -1.88 1.03 -10.90
N THR A 86 -1.33 -0.02 -10.31
CA THR A 86 -2.08 -0.96 -9.46
C THR A 86 -2.75 -0.21 -8.31
N LEU A 87 -4.09 -0.24 -8.25
CA LEU A 87 -4.89 0.46 -7.23
C LEU A 87 -4.95 -0.28 -5.89
N TRP A 88 -4.57 -1.55 -5.86
CA TRP A 88 -4.91 -2.49 -4.79
C TRP A 88 -4.38 -2.11 -3.40
N TYR A 89 -3.30 -1.33 -3.36
CA TYR A 89 -2.63 -0.87 -2.14
C TYR A 89 -2.85 0.63 -1.88
N ARG A 90 -3.67 1.29 -2.70
CA ARG A 90 -3.89 2.74 -2.63
C ARG A 90 -4.82 3.08 -1.46
N ALA A 91 -4.36 3.99 -0.62
CA ALA A 91 -5.09 4.45 0.56
C ALA A 91 -6.33 5.29 0.18
N PRO A 92 -7.41 5.28 0.99
CA PRO A 92 -8.64 6.00 0.69
C PRO A 92 -8.42 7.51 0.60
N GLU A 93 -7.48 8.10 1.36
CA GLU A 93 -7.14 9.52 1.27
C GLU A 93 -6.52 9.91 -0.07
N LEU A 94 -5.86 8.96 -0.76
CA LEU A 94 -5.35 9.19 -2.11
C LEU A 94 -6.49 9.17 -3.14
N LEU A 95 -7.41 8.21 -2.99
CA LEU A 95 -8.58 8.05 -3.88
C LEU A 95 -9.57 9.21 -3.72
N LEU A 96 -9.74 9.70 -2.50
CA LEU A 96 -10.65 10.80 -2.17
C LEU A 96 -10.02 12.19 -2.31
N GLN A 97 -8.78 12.25 -2.81
CA GLN A 97 -8.04 13.49 -3.07
C GLN A 97 -7.87 14.37 -1.82
N ALA A 98 -7.61 13.75 -0.67
CA ALA A 98 -7.35 14.48 0.56
C ALA A 98 -6.18 15.46 0.38
N PRO A 99 -6.28 16.68 0.94
CA PRO A 99 -5.28 17.73 0.74
C PRO A 99 -3.94 17.39 1.42
N THR A 100 -3.97 16.53 2.44
CA THR A 100 -2.79 16.11 3.18
C THR A 100 -2.55 14.63 2.98
N GLN A 101 -1.31 14.29 2.63
CA GLN A 101 -0.83 12.91 2.53
C GLN A 101 0.31 12.75 3.52
N THR A 102 0.25 11.72 4.34
CA THR A 102 1.24 11.47 5.39
C THR A 102 1.90 10.11 5.19
N THR A 103 2.73 9.68 6.14
CA THR A 103 3.26 8.31 6.19
C THR A 103 2.16 7.25 6.30
N SER A 104 0.91 7.64 6.62
CA SER A 104 -0.28 6.77 6.65
C SER A 104 -0.52 5.99 5.36
N VAL A 105 -0.15 6.55 4.20
CA VAL A 105 -0.38 5.91 2.90
C VAL A 105 0.43 4.61 2.77
N ASP A 106 1.66 4.59 3.31
CA ASP A 106 2.49 3.38 3.34
C ASP A 106 1.96 2.38 4.37
N MET A 107 1.38 2.86 5.47
CA MET A 107 0.78 2.01 6.50
C MET A 107 -0.49 1.31 5.99
N TRP A 108 -1.30 2.00 5.18
CA TRP A 108 -2.44 1.40 4.49
C TRP A 108 -1.99 0.29 3.55
N ALA A 109 -0.98 0.57 2.71
CA ALA A 109 -0.42 -0.40 1.79
C ALA A 109 0.16 -1.63 2.53
N ALA A 110 0.84 -1.42 3.66
CA ALA A 110 1.34 -2.50 4.51
C ALA A 110 0.19 -3.37 5.08
N GLY A 111 -0.95 -2.77 5.42
CA GLY A 111 -2.16 -3.51 5.82
C GLY A 111 -2.72 -4.36 4.69
N CYS A 112 -2.77 -3.82 3.47
CA CYS A 112 -3.19 -4.57 2.28
C CYS A 112 -2.25 -5.75 1.98
N ILE A 113 -0.93 -5.54 2.10
CA ILE A 113 0.09 -6.60 1.95
C ILE A 113 -0.09 -7.69 3.01
N LEU A 114 -0.32 -7.32 4.27
CA LEU A 114 -0.60 -8.31 5.33
C LEU A 114 -1.83 -9.16 4.98
N GLY A 115 -2.93 -8.52 4.57
CA GLY A 115 -4.15 -9.23 4.18
C GLY A 115 -3.94 -10.16 2.98
N GLU A 116 -3.17 -9.71 1.98
CA GLU A 116 -2.82 -10.53 0.81
C GLU A 116 -1.92 -11.72 1.15
N LEU A 117 -0.92 -11.51 2.03
CA LEU A 117 -0.04 -12.57 2.49
C LEU A 117 -0.78 -13.64 3.31
N LEU A 118 -1.80 -13.26 4.08
CA LEU A 118 -2.63 -14.21 4.85
C LEU A 118 -3.72 -14.87 3.99
N GLY A 119 -4.26 -14.15 3.01
CA GLY A 119 -5.35 -14.60 2.16
C GLY A 119 -4.92 -15.28 0.86
N HIS A 120 -3.64 -15.17 0.50
CA HIS A 120 -3.04 -15.67 -0.76
C HIS A 120 -3.74 -15.20 -2.02
N LYS A 121 -4.39 -14.05 -1.92
CA LYS A 121 -5.04 -13.34 -3.00
C LYS A 121 -5.06 -11.86 -2.65
N PRO A 122 -5.06 -10.96 -3.64
CA PRO A 122 -5.13 -9.53 -3.39
C PRO A 122 -6.32 -9.18 -2.50
N LEU A 123 -6.08 -8.36 -1.47
CA LEU A 123 -7.12 -8.00 -0.49
C LEU A 123 -8.22 -7.13 -1.12
N LEU A 124 -7.83 -6.15 -1.94
CA LEU A 124 -8.71 -5.16 -2.55
C LEU A 124 -8.40 -5.01 -4.06
N PRO A 125 -8.80 -5.97 -4.92
CA PRO A 125 -8.43 -5.99 -6.34
C PRO A 125 -9.27 -5.06 -7.24
N GLY A 126 -9.36 -3.76 -6.91
CA GLY A 126 -10.14 -2.80 -7.70
C GLY A 126 -9.53 -2.51 -9.07
N ARG A 127 -10.40 -2.30 -10.07
CA ARG A 127 -10.06 -2.02 -11.48
C ARG A 127 -10.28 -0.56 -11.87
N SER A 128 -10.97 0.21 -11.03
CA SER A 128 -11.17 1.65 -11.13
C SER A 128 -11.12 2.26 -9.74
N GLU A 129 -10.88 3.58 -9.64
CA GLU A 129 -10.84 4.26 -8.33
C GLU A 129 -12.16 4.13 -7.57
N ILE A 130 -13.28 4.17 -8.29
CA ILE A 130 -14.63 3.95 -7.73
C ILE A 130 -14.75 2.52 -7.20
N GLN A 131 -14.39 1.51 -7.99
CA GLN A 131 -14.48 0.12 -7.54
C GLN A 131 -13.54 -0.14 -6.35
N GLN A 132 -12.35 0.49 -6.34
CA GLN A 132 -11.42 0.39 -5.22
C GLN A 132 -12.05 0.95 -3.94
N LEU A 133 -12.71 2.12 -4.01
CA LEU A 133 -13.43 2.69 -2.87
C LEU A 133 -14.59 1.80 -2.40
N GLU A 134 -15.37 1.25 -3.33
CA GLU A 134 -16.46 0.31 -2.98
C GLU A 134 -15.92 -0.91 -2.22
N LEU A 135 -14.82 -1.52 -2.69
CA LEU A 135 -14.20 -2.66 -1.98
C LEU A 135 -13.70 -2.28 -0.58
N ILE A 136 -13.18 -1.06 -0.40
CA ILE A 136 -12.73 -0.57 0.91
C ILE A 136 -13.93 -0.42 1.86
N VAL A 137 -15.02 0.17 1.37
CA VAL A 137 -16.26 0.36 2.13
C VAL A 137 -16.89 -0.98 2.48
N ASP A 138 -16.93 -1.93 1.55
CA ASP A 138 -17.47 -3.28 1.81
C ASP A 138 -16.65 -4.03 2.89
N LEU A 139 -15.34 -3.78 2.95
CA LEU A 139 -14.44 -4.43 3.91
C LEU A 139 -14.47 -3.79 5.30
N LEU A 140 -14.47 -2.46 5.38
CA LEU A 140 -14.24 -1.70 6.62
C LEU A 140 -15.44 -0.85 7.08
N GLY A 141 -16.48 -0.76 6.25
CA GLY A 141 -17.60 0.16 6.43
C GLY A 141 -17.35 1.55 5.83
N THR A 142 -18.44 2.29 5.59
CA THR A 142 -18.39 3.64 5.06
C THR A 142 -17.82 4.61 6.10
N PRO A 143 -16.76 5.39 5.77
CA PRO A 143 -16.25 6.38 6.70
C PRO A 143 -17.26 7.47 7.02
N SER A 144 -17.08 8.10 8.17
CA SER A 144 -17.84 9.26 8.62
C SER A 144 -16.92 10.22 9.36
N ASP A 145 -17.36 11.47 9.58
CA ASP A 145 -16.59 12.45 10.36
C ASP A 145 -16.28 12.00 11.79
N ALA A 146 -17.02 11.02 12.32
CA ALA A 146 -16.74 10.43 13.63
C ALA A 146 -15.43 9.61 13.65
N ILE A 147 -15.09 8.94 12.54
CA ILE A 147 -13.88 8.10 12.45
C ILE A 147 -12.77 8.76 11.62
N TRP A 148 -13.13 9.68 10.74
CA TRP A 148 -12.22 10.47 9.92
C TRP A 148 -12.69 11.93 9.88
N PRO A 149 -12.27 12.76 10.85
CA PRO A 149 -12.66 14.17 10.88
C PRO A 149 -12.29 14.92 9.58
N GLY A 150 -13.26 15.62 8.99
CA GLY A 150 -13.11 16.32 7.71
C GLY A 150 -13.36 15.43 6.49
N PHE A 151 -13.85 14.21 6.68
CA PHE A 151 -14.20 13.29 5.60
C PHE A 151 -15.24 13.91 4.65
N SER A 152 -16.30 14.53 5.19
CA SER A 152 -17.36 15.13 4.37
C SER A 152 -16.90 16.32 3.52
N GLU A 153 -15.71 16.87 3.80
CA GLU A 153 -15.12 18.00 3.09
C GLU A 153 -14.17 17.57 1.96
N LEU A 154 -13.95 16.26 1.78
CA LEU A 154 -12.99 15.73 0.82
C LEU A 154 -13.42 16.06 -0.63
N PRO A 155 -12.50 16.53 -1.50
CA PRO A 155 -12.85 17.02 -2.84
C PRO A 155 -13.58 15.99 -3.71
N ALA A 156 -13.22 14.70 -3.62
CA ALA A 156 -13.83 13.66 -4.44
C ALA A 156 -15.32 13.41 -4.11
N LEU A 157 -15.74 13.67 -2.86
CA LEU A 157 -17.13 13.44 -2.42
C LEU A 157 -18.12 14.49 -2.98
N GLN A 158 -17.61 15.59 -3.54
CA GLN A 158 -18.46 16.56 -4.27
C GLN A 158 -19.01 15.97 -5.58
N ASN A 159 -18.34 14.94 -6.13
CA ASN A 159 -18.66 14.35 -7.42
C ASN A 159 -19.34 12.97 -7.31
N TYR A 160 -19.24 12.28 -6.18
CA TYR A 160 -19.80 10.93 -5.97
C TYR A 160 -20.18 10.68 -4.51
N SER A 161 -21.27 9.93 -4.28
CA SER A 161 -21.62 9.41 -2.95
C SER A 161 -21.10 7.98 -2.80
N LEU A 162 -20.44 7.69 -1.67
CA LEU A 162 -20.20 6.31 -1.25
C LEU A 162 -21.52 5.69 -0.78
N LYS A 163 -21.61 4.36 -0.87
CA LYS A 163 -22.77 3.58 -0.41
C LYS A 163 -22.84 3.50 1.11
#